data_AF-A0A534HDY4-F1
#
_entry.id   AF-A0A534HDY4-F1
#
_cell.length_a   1.000
_cell.length_b   1.000
_cell.length_c   1.000
_cell.angle_alpha   90.00
_cell.angle_beta   90.00
_cell.angle_gamma   90.00
#
_symmetry.space_group_name_H-M   'P 1'
#
loop_
_entity.id
_entity.type
_entity.pdbx_description
1 polymer ?
#
loop_
_entity_poly.entity_id
_entity_poly.type
_entity_poly.pdbx_seq_one_letter_code
_entity_poly.pdbx_strand_id
1 'polypeptide(L)'
;MHDTTANIYKNTPLALLRPKWDQLLAEARSLSSAGQHAIAIIIAAAAGEWATELVLERLMDAVKDHSKSVRDLIDMSERLLVTWSFEGDRVREAFHDLTGEHPDRQSWWGDWMWSRRQRHDIAHRGVLTANATVANKCIDVAALHIAYLTEVVKKRAP
;
A
#
# COMPACT_ATOMS: atom_id res chain seq x y z
N MET A 1 -28.88 10.67 -14.39
CA MET A 1 -28.46 10.92 -13.00
C MET A 1 -26.96 10.74 -12.98
N HIS A 2 -26.23 11.85 -13.21
CA HIS A 2 -24.80 11.80 -13.51
C HIS A 2 -24.00 11.49 -12.26
N ASP A 3 -23.01 10.63 -12.46
CA ASP A 3 -22.11 10.01 -11.52
C ASP A 3 -21.26 11.06 -10.77
N THR A 4 -21.81 11.61 -9.71
CA THR A 4 -21.14 12.63 -8.86
C THR A 4 -19.90 12.06 -8.18
N THR A 5 -19.87 10.75 -7.94
CA THR A 5 -18.77 10.01 -7.32
C THR A 5 -17.53 9.98 -8.19
N ALA A 6 -17.68 9.72 -9.50
CA ALA A 6 -16.56 9.68 -10.45
C ALA A 6 -15.82 11.03 -10.56
N ASN A 7 -16.51 12.15 -10.34
CA ASN A 7 -15.94 13.49 -10.49
C ASN A 7 -15.19 13.98 -9.23
N ILE A 8 -15.53 13.46 -8.04
CA ILE A 8 -14.81 13.77 -6.79
C ILE A 8 -13.39 13.19 -6.85
N TYR A 9 -13.24 12.01 -7.45
CA TYR A 9 -11.96 11.31 -7.51
C TYR A 9 -11.00 11.89 -8.56
N LYS A 10 -11.50 12.37 -9.70
CA LYS A 10 -10.70 12.97 -10.79
C LYS A 10 -9.94 14.24 -10.38
N ASN A 11 -10.48 14.99 -9.41
CA ASN A 11 -9.90 16.25 -8.92
C ASN A 11 -9.40 16.15 -7.46
N THR A 12 -9.30 14.95 -6.89
CA THR A 12 -8.77 14.75 -5.54
C THR A 12 -7.28 15.11 -5.56
N PRO A 13 -6.84 16.22 -4.93
CA PRO A 13 -5.43 16.56 -4.88
C PRO A 13 -4.67 15.41 -4.19
N LEU A 14 -3.40 15.16 -4.55
CA LEU A 14 -2.52 14.22 -3.82
C LEU A 14 -2.55 14.44 -2.29
N ALA A 15 -2.88 15.66 -1.84
CA ALA A 15 -3.11 16.02 -0.44
C ALA A 15 -4.28 15.28 0.24
N LEU A 16 -5.29 14.82 -0.50
CA LEU A 16 -6.43 14.03 0.01
C LEU A 16 -6.16 12.51 -0.01
N LEU A 17 -5.07 12.05 -0.62
CA LEU A 17 -4.59 10.66 -0.50
C LEU A 17 -3.87 10.44 0.85
N ARG A 18 -3.21 11.50 1.36
CA ARG A 18 -2.43 11.52 2.59
C ARG A 18 -3.14 11.22 3.92
N PRO A 19 -4.46 11.38 4.15
CA PRO A 19 -4.98 11.30 5.51
C PRO A 19 -4.90 9.91 6.15
N LYS A 20 -5.26 8.85 5.42
CA LYS A 20 -5.60 7.59 6.08
C LYS A 20 -4.38 6.73 6.43
N TRP A 21 -3.39 6.63 5.55
CA TRP A 21 -2.15 5.92 5.89
C TRP A 21 -1.28 6.72 6.87
N ASP A 22 -1.29 8.06 6.84
CA ASP A 22 -0.55 8.88 7.81
C ASP A 22 -1.18 8.74 9.20
N GLN A 23 -2.52 8.70 9.29
CA GLN A 23 -3.23 8.38 10.53
C GLN A 23 -2.89 6.97 11.06
N LEU A 24 -2.86 5.96 10.19
CA LEU A 24 -2.49 4.60 10.58
C LEU A 24 -1.03 4.51 11.03
N LEU A 25 -0.09 5.19 10.36
CA LEU A 25 1.30 5.25 10.80
C LEU A 25 1.45 5.98 12.14
N ALA A 26 0.72 7.08 12.36
CA ALA A 26 0.72 7.79 13.62
C ALA A 26 0.16 6.91 14.76
N GLU A 27 -0.93 6.19 14.49
CA GLU A 27 -1.53 5.24 15.42
C GLU A 27 -0.57 4.08 15.74
N ALA A 28 0.09 3.51 14.73
CA ALA A 28 1.10 2.47 14.94
C ALA A 28 2.26 2.97 15.83
N ARG A 29 2.72 4.21 15.63
CA ARG A 29 3.74 4.84 16.49
C ARG A 29 3.24 5.01 17.93
N SER A 30 2.01 5.49 18.10
CA SER A 30 1.36 5.64 19.40
C SER A 30 1.28 4.30 20.14
N LEU A 31 0.75 3.27 19.49
CA LEU A 31 0.63 1.91 20.02
C LEU A 31 2.00 1.32 20.39
N SER A 32 3.03 1.52 19.56
CA SER A 32 4.39 1.07 19.87
C SER A 32 4.92 1.74 21.13
N SER A 33 4.72 3.06 21.28
CA SER A 33 5.14 3.81 22.47
C SER A 33 4.40 3.39 23.75
N ALA A 34 3.16 2.90 23.62
CA ALA A 34 2.35 2.36 24.71
C ALA A 34 2.67 0.88 25.04
N GLY A 35 3.69 0.29 24.43
CA GLY A 35 4.06 -1.13 24.63
C GLY A 35 3.18 -2.12 23.86
N GLN A 36 2.22 -1.66 23.05
CA GLN A 36 1.31 -2.48 22.26
C GLN A 36 1.94 -2.88 20.92
N HIS A 37 3.12 -3.50 20.96
CA HIS A 37 3.96 -3.72 19.79
C HIS A 37 3.34 -4.61 18.70
N ALA A 38 2.60 -5.66 19.07
CA ALA A 38 1.95 -6.51 18.07
C ALA A 38 0.85 -5.78 17.29
N ILE A 39 0.06 -4.95 17.99
CA ILE A 39 -0.98 -4.15 17.36
C ILE A 39 -0.32 -3.09 16.47
N ALA A 40 0.75 -2.44 16.94
CA ALA A 40 1.53 -1.51 16.13
C ALA A 40 2.02 -2.13 14.81
N ILE A 41 2.51 -3.38 14.83
CA ILE A 41 2.95 -4.10 13.63
C ILE A 41 1.77 -4.35 12.66
N ILE A 42 0.61 -4.76 13.18
CA ILE A 42 -0.61 -4.99 12.37
C ILE A 42 -1.07 -3.67 11.72
N ILE A 43 -1.10 -2.58 12.47
CA ILE A 43 -1.55 -1.27 11.97
C ILE A 43 -0.55 -0.71 10.94
N ALA A 44 0.76 -0.87 11.15
CA ALA A 44 1.78 -0.49 10.16
C ALA A 44 1.61 -1.27 8.85
N ALA A 45 1.37 -2.58 8.94
CA ALA A 45 1.06 -3.44 7.80
C ALA A 45 -0.19 -2.96 7.04
N ALA A 46 -1.27 -2.63 7.76
CA ALA A 46 -2.50 -2.11 7.18
C ALA A 46 -2.30 -0.75 6.47
N ALA A 47 -1.45 0.12 7.02
CA ALA A 47 -1.12 1.40 6.38
C ALA A 47 -0.51 1.20 4.98
N GLY A 48 0.44 0.27 4.86
CA GLY A 48 1.09 -0.05 3.58
C GLY A 48 0.16 -0.75 2.57
N GLU A 49 -0.72 -1.65 3.04
CA GLU A 49 -1.74 -2.29 2.18
C GLU A 49 -2.75 -1.26 1.66
N TRP A 50 -3.28 -0.41 2.55
CA TRP A 50 -4.23 0.64 2.16
C TRP A 50 -3.62 1.62 1.15
N ALA A 51 -2.35 1.99 1.35
CA ALA A 51 -1.66 2.84 0.38
C ALA A 51 -1.49 2.14 -0.98
N THR A 52 -1.21 0.84 -0.98
CA THR A 52 -1.08 0.04 -2.21
C THR A 52 -2.39 -0.02 -2.97
N GLU A 53 -3.50 -0.35 -2.29
CA GLU A 53 -4.85 -0.38 -2.85
C GLU A 53 -5.21 0.96 -3.47
N LEU A 54 -5.15 2.04 -2.69
CA LEU A 54 -5.55 3.37 -3.15
C LEU A 54 -4.71 3.84 -4.35
N VAL A 55 -3.39 3.59 -4.33
CA VAL A 55 -2.51 3.97 -5.44
C VAL A 55 -2.82 3.19 -6.71
N LEU A 56 -3.06 1.89 -6.60
CA LEU A 56 -3.45 1.08 -7.76
C LEU A 56 -4.81 1.50 -8.31
N GLU A 57 -5.81 1.75 -7.46
CA GLU A 57 -7.10 2.29 -7.90
C GLU A 57 -6.92 3.57 -8.71
N ARG A 58 -6.11 4.53 -8.21
CA ARG A 58 -5.87 5.78 -8.93
C ARG A 58 -5.14 5.60 -10.24
N LEU A 59 -4.14 4.73 -10.28
CA LEU A 59 -3.40 4.42 -11.51
C LEU A 59 -4.31 3.76 -12.55
N MET A 60 -5.20 2.84 -12.13
CA MET A 60 -6.18 2.22 -13.03
C MET A 60 -7.21 3.24 -13.54
N ASP A 61 -7.68 4.16 -12.70
CA ASP A 61 -8.59 5.21 -13.12
C ASP A 61 -7.94 6.20 -14.09
N ALA A 62 -6.67 6.56 -13.90
CA ALA A 62 -5.93 7.40 -14.83
C ALA A 62 -5.76 6.74 -16.22
N VAL A 63 -5.65 5.40 -16.25
CA VAL A 63 -5.50 4.64 -17.50
C VAL A 63 -6.81 4.53 -18.30
N LYS A 64 -7.98 4.64 -17.65
CA LYS A 64 -9.28 4.71 -18.35
C LYS A 64 -9.37 5.92 -19.29
N ASP A 65 -8.52 6.92 -19.12
CA ASP A 65 -8.45 8.15 -19.92
C ASP A 65 -7.46 8.06 -21.11
N HIS A 66 -7.46 6.95 -21.88
CA HIS A 66 -7.05 6.87 -23.31
C HIS A 66 -5.78 6.07 -23.73
N SER A 67 -5.45 4.90 -23.16
CA SER A 67 -4.44 4.03 -23.84
C SER A 67 -4.45 2.52 -23.60
N LYS A 68 -5.11 1.99 -22.56
CA LYS A 68 -5.19 0.52 -22.36
C LYS A 68 -6.57 -0.02 -22.71
N SER A 69 -6.61 -1.23 -23.25
CA SER A 69 -7.86 -1.85 -23.65
C SER A 69 -8.69 -2.20 -22.42
N VAL A 70 -10.03 -2.19 -22.55
CA VAL A 70 -10.95 -2.66 -21.51
C VAL A 70 -10.61 -4.08 -21.05
N ARG A 71 -10.02 -4.91 -21.92
CA ARG A 71 -9.55 -6.26 -21.61
C ARG A 71 -8.40 -6.25 -20.61
N ASP A 72 -7.44 -5.32 -20.73
CA ASP A 72 -6.31 -5.20 -19.79
C ASP A 72 -6.80 -4.82 -18.39
N LEU A 73 -7.82 -3.96 -18.31
CA LEU A 73 -8.44 -3.56 -17.05
C LEU A 73 -9.24 -4.69 -16.39
N ILE A 74 -9.94 -5.50 -17.19
CA ILE A 74 -10.67 -6.69 -16.70
C ILE A 74 -9.67 -7.73 -16.18
N ASP A 75 -8.62 -8.04 -16.95
CA ASP A 75 -7.59 -9.02 -16.57
C ASP A 75 -6.86 -8.58 -15.28
N MET A 76 -6.56 -7.28 -15.14
CA MET A 76 -6.02 -6.72 -13.90
C MET A 76 -7.00 -6.82 -12.73
N SER A 77 -8.27 -6.48 -12.94
CA SER A 77 -9.28 -6.57 -11.88
C SER A 77 -9.50 -7.99 -11.38
N GLU A 78 -9.52 -8.99 -12.28
CA GLU A 78 -9.65 -10.41 -11.95
C GLU A 78 -8.41 -10.94 -11.21
N ARG A 79 -7.22 -10.41 -11.52
CA ARG A 79 -5.98 -10.75 -10.82
C ARG A 79 -5.92 -10.24 -9.37
N LEU A 80 -6.67 -9.19 -9.04
CA LEU A 80 -6.60 -8.47 -7.76
C LEU A 80 -7.66 -8.89 -6.72
N LEU A 81 -8.57 -9.82 -7.05
CA LEU A 81 -9.75 -10.21 -6.25
C LEU A 81 -9.49 -10.82 -4.86
N VAL A 82 -8.23 -10.94 -4.39
CA VAL A 82 -7.92 -11.68 -3.15
C VAL A 82 -7.12 -10.86 -2.13
N THR A 83 -6.14 -10.05 -2.55
CA THR A 83 -5.33 -9.20 -1.64
C THR A 83 -4.68 -8.03 -2.37
N TRP A 84 -4.74 -6.82 -1.79
CA TRP A 84 -4.01 -5.64 -2.27
C TRP A 84 -2.60 -5.51 -1.65
N SER A 85 -1.88 -6.63 -1.55
CA SER A 85 -0.52 -6.67 -1.01
C SER A 85 0.49 -6.92 -2.12
N PHE A 86 1.59 -6.15 -2.12
CA PHE A 86 2.75 -6.44 -2.99
C PHE A 86 3.44 -7.77 -2.66
N GLU A 87 3.08 -8.48 -1.59
CA GLU A 87 3.51 -9.89 -1.42
C GLU A 87 3.09 -10.76 -2.61
N GLY A 88 1.92 -10.49 -3.20
CA GLY A 88 1.42 -11.22 -4.35
C GLY A 88 2.04 -10.73 -5.66
N ASP A 89 2.55 -11.67 -6.46
CA ASP A 89 3.16 -11.39 -7.76
C ASP A 89 2.21 -10.61 -8.68
N ARG A 90 0.92 -10.97 -8.66
CA ARG A 90 -0.13 -10.32 -9.46
C ARG A 90 -0.27 -8.81 -9.20
N VAL A 91 -0.20 -8.40 -7.94
CA VAL A 91 -0.33 -6.99 -7.56
C VAL A 91 0.90 -6.20 -8.02
N ARG A 92 2.09 -6.82 -7.94
CA ARG A 92 3.34 -6.23 -8.42
C ARG A 92 3.38 -6.11 -9.93
N GLU A 93 2.92 -7.14 -10.65
CA GLU A 93 2.80 -7.10 -12.12
C GLU A 93 1.83 -6.00 -12.56
N ALA A 94 0.65 -5.92 -11.95
CA ALA A 94 -0.31 -4.85 -12.24
C ALA A 94 0.29 -3.46 -11.97
N PHE A 95 1.01 -3.29 -10.85
CA PHE A 95 1.71 -2.05 -10.55
C PHE A 95 2.80 -1.74 -11.60
N HIS A 96 3.59 -2.74 -12.00
CA HIS A 96 4.62 -2.58 -13.02
C HIS A 96 4.01 -2.19 -14.37
N ASP A 97 2.95 -2.85 -14.82
CA ASP A 97 2.29 -2.53 -16.08
C ASP A 97 1.75 -1.10 -16.09
N LEU A 98 1.29 -0.61 -14.93
CA LEU A 98 0.79 0.77 -14.78
C LEU A 98 1.90 1.80 -14.67
N THR A 99 3.05 1.45 -14.09
CA THR A 99 4.05 2.42 -13.64
C THR A 99 5.45 2.28 -14.26
N GLY A 100 5.74 1.15 -14.89
CA GLY A 100 7.08 0.73 -15.30
C GLY A 100 8.03 0.43 -14.14
N GLU A 101 7.58 0.59 -12.89
CA GLU A 101 8.40 0.50 -11.70
C GLU A 101 8.31 -0.90 -11.08
N HIS A 102 9.34 -1.27 -10.31
CA HIS A 102 9.47 -2.58 -9.69
C HIS A 102 9.78 -2.42 -8.20
N PRO A 103 8.79 -2.59 -7.30
CA PRO A 103 9.00 -2.42 -5.86
C PRO A 103 9.99 -3.46 -5.31
N ASP A 104 10.11 -4.63 -5.95
CA ASP A 104 11.03 -5.70 -5.60
C ASP A 104 12.50 -5.41 -5.91
N ARG A 105 12.79 -4.32 -6.65
CA ARG A 105 14.14 -3.83 -6.91
C ARG A 105 14.59 -2.77 -5.90
N GLN A 106 13.74 -2.38 -4.97
CA GLN A 106 14.07 -1.36 -3.97
C GLN A 106 14.91 -1.96 -2.83
N SER A 107 15.84 -1.17 -2.27
CA SER A 107 16.73 -1.63 -1.19
C SER A 107 16.00 -2.07 0.08
N TRP A 108 14.80 -1.51 0.32
CA TRP A 108 13.93 -1.83 1.45
C TRP A 108 13.04 -3.06 1.21
N TRP A 109 13.05 -3.67 0.02
CA TRP A 109 12.14 -4.75 -0.34
C TRP A 109 12.27 -5.99 0.57
N GLY A 110 13.50 -6.40 0.89
CA GLY A 110 13.75 -7.54 1.77
C GLY A 110 13.15 -7.31 3.17
N ASP A 111 13.26 -6.08 3.67
CA ASP A 111 12.69 -5.68 4.95
C ASP A 111 11.16 -5.57 4.89
N TRP A 112 10.61 -5.14 3.76
CA TRP A 112 9.16 -5.18 3.52
C TRP A 112 8.63 -6.60 3.63
N MET A 113 9.18 -7.54 2.85
CA MET A 113 8.76 -8.96 2.93
C MET A 113 8.93 -9.55 4.33
N TRP A 114 10.00 -9.17 5.05
CA TRP A 114 10.18 -9.56 6.44
C TRP A 114 9.08 -9.00 7.37
N SER A 115 8.70 -7.72 7.24
CA SER A 115 7.64 -7.12 8.06
C SER A 115 6.27 -7.79 7.84
N ARG A 116 6.01 -8.25 6.62
CA ARG A 116 4.80 -8.99 6.27
C ARG A 116 4.74 -10.34 6.97
N ARG A 117 5.88 -11.03 7.05
CA ARG A 117 6.01 -12.25 7.85
C ARG A 117 5.77 -11.98 9.33
N GLN A 118 6.24 -10.85 9.88
CA GLN A 118 5.95 -10.50 11.28
C GLN A 118 4.44 -10.34 11.54
N ARG A 119 3.72 -9.64 10.66
CA ARG A 119 2.25 -9.51 10.75
C ARG A 119 1.56 -10.87 10.61
N HIS A 120 2.02 -11.73 9.69
CA HIS A 120 1.50 -13.09 9.54
C HIS A 120 1.73 -13.94 10.80
N ASP A 121 2.95 -13.95 11.34
CA ASP A 121 3.30 -14.68 12.56
C ASP A 121 2.46 -14.18 13.75
N ILE A 122 2.26 -12.87 13.90
CA ILE A 122 1.39 -12.32 14.94
C ILE A 122 -0.05 -12.80 14.79
N ALA A 123 -0.59 -12.79 13.56
CA ALA A 123 -1.97 -13.18 13.29
C ALA A 123 -2.23 -14.67 13.54
N HIS A 124 -1.25 -15.54 13.28
CA HIS A 124 -1.43 -17.00 13.34
C HIS A 124 -0.79 -17.67 14.56
N ARG A 125 0.23 -17.05 15.16
CA ARG A 125 1.07 -17.62 16.24
C ARG A 125 1.12 -16.74 17.48
N GLY A 126 0.55 -15.53 17.43
CA GLY A 126 0.51 -14.59 18.55
C GLY A 126 1.79 -13.76 18.72
N VAL A 127 1.95 -13.13 19.88
CA VAL A 127 2.92 -12.05 20.20
C VAL A 127 4.40 -12.46 20.26
N LEU A 128 4.77 -13.68 19.85
CA LEU A 128 6.07 -14.30 20.17
C LEU A 128 7.31 -13.50 19.73
N THR A 129 7.22 -12.70 18.66
CA THR A 129 8.35 -11.88 18.16
C THR A 129 8.13 -10.37 18.33
N ALA A 130 6.99 -9.94 18.88
CA ALA A 130 6.63 -8.53 18.94
C ALA A 130 7.35 -7.82 20.09
N ASN A 131 8.27 -6.93 19.74
CA ASN A 131 8.93 -6.01 20.67
C ASN A 131 9.11 -4.63 20.02
N ALA A 132 9.57 -3.64 20.80
CA ALA A 132 9.74 -2.27 20.33
C ALA A 132 10.61 -2.16 19.07
N THR A 133 11.74 -2.89 19.01
CA THR A 133 12.66 -2.89 17.86
C THR A 133 11.97 -3.42 16.60
N VAL A 134 11.26 -4.55 16.72
CA VAL A 134 10.54 -5.17 15.61
C VAL A 134 9.39 -4.27 15.14
N ALA A 135 8.62 -3.69 16.07
CA ALA A 135 7.54 -2.78 15.74
C ALA A 135 8.03 -1.52 15.02
N ASN A 136 9.08 -0.88 15.53
CA ASN A 136 9.64 0.32 14.90
C ASN A 136 10.17 0.02 13.50
N LYS A 137 10.86 -1.11 13.30
CA LYS A 137 11.31 -1.53 11.96
C LYS A 137 10.13 -1.74 11.00
N CYS A 138 9.04 -2.38 11.45
CA CYS A 138 7.85 -2.56 10.61
C CYS A 138 7.19 -1.22 10.25
N ILE A 139 7.12 -0.28 11.19
CA ILE A 139 6.59 1.08 10.96
C ILE A 139 7.44 1.83 9.95
N ASP A 140 8.76 1.82 10.09
CA ASP A 140 9.67 2.55 9.21
C ASP A 140 9.65 1.98 7.78
N VAL A 141 9.58 0.65 7.65
CA VAL A 141 9.47 -0.01 6.35
C VAL A 141 8.13 0.27 5.67
N ALA A 142 7.02 0.30 6.43
CA ALA A 142 5.73 0.74 5.90
C ALA A 142 5.79 2.20 5.40
N ALA A 143 6.45 3.08 6.15
CA ALA A 143 6.66 4.46 5.73
C ALA A 143 7.51 4.58 4.46
N LEU A 144 8.58 3.79 4.32
CA LEU A 144 9.40 3.73 3.10
C LEU A 144 8.59 3.26 1.89
N HIS A 145 7.76 2.22 2.05
CA HIS A 145 6.87 1.74 1.00
C HIS A 145 5.85 2.81 0.58
N ILE A 146 5.19 3.46 1.54
CA ILE A 146 4.24 4.57 1.27
C ILE A 146 4.92 5.74 0.57
N ALA A 147 6.13 6.11 1.00
CA ALA A 147 6.92 7.17 0.36
C ALA A 147 7.24 6.81 -1.10
N TYR A 148 7.68 5.57 -1.35
CA TYR A 148 7.92 5.08 -2.70
C TYR A 148 6.67 5.17 -3.58
N LEU A 149 5.53 4.66 -3.11
CA LEU A 149 4.27 4.73 -3.85
C LEU A 149 3.88 6.18 -4.16
N THR A 150 4.04 7.08 -3.18
CA THR A 150 3.76 8.51 -3.35
C THR A 150 4.64 9.14 -4.42
N GLU A 151 5.93 8.82 -4.44
CA GLU A 151 6.87 9.32 -5.46
C GLU A 151 6.56 8.79 -6.86
N VAL A 152 6.18 7.51 -6.99
CA VAL A 152 5.78 6.93 -8.28
C VAL A 152 4.54 7.62 -8.84
N VAL A 153 3.53 7.89 -8.00
CA VAL A 153 2.32 8.61 -8.44
C VAL A 153 2.64 10.04 -8.82
N LYS A 154 3.45 10.76 -8.03
CA LYS A 154 3.85 12.15 -8.35
C LYS A 154 4.55 12.27 -9.70
N LYS A 155 5.47 11.36 -10.03
CA LYS A 155 6.17 11.35 -11.33
C LYS A 155 5.24 11.19 -12.52
N ARG A 156 4.03 10.64 -12.31
CA ARG A 156 3.05 10.32 -13.36
C ARG A 156 1.82 11.20 -13.34
N ALA A 157 1.65 12.05 -12.33
CA ALA A 157 0.62 13.09 -12.34
C ALA A 157 0.97 14.12 -13.44
N PRO A 158 0.00 14.53 -14.28
CA PRO A 158 0.22 15.51 -15.34
C PRO A 158 0.62 16.89 -14.81
#